data_AF-A0A7W0TPX6-F1
#
_entry.id   AF-A0A7W0TPX6-F1
#
_cell.length_a   1.000
_cell.length_b   1.000
_cell.length_c   1.000
_cell.angle_alpha   90.00
_cell.angle_beta   90.00
_cell.angle_gamma   90.00
#
_symmetry.space_group_name_H-M   'P 1'
#
loop_
_entity.id
_entity.type
_entity.pdbx_description
1 polymer ?
#
loop_
_entity_poly.entity_id
_entity_poly.type
_entity_poly.pdbx_seq_one_letter_code
_entity_poly.pdbx_strand_id
1 'polypeptide(L)' 'MVDIREERRAAGLSQSQLARAAGVPQPNLSAYENGRRIPSPEVLERIKRALAVRP' A
#
# COMPACT_ATOMS: atom_id res chain seq x y z
N MET A 1 -7.46 10.82 -6.29
CA MET A 1 -6.98 9.45 -6.52
C MET A 1 -5.68 9.34 -5.75
N VAL A 2 -5.65 8.56 -4.67
CA VAL A 2 -4.45 8.44 -3.84
C VAL A 2 -3.40 7.62 -4.58
N ASP A 3 -2.20 8.16 -4.76
CA ASP A 3 -1.07 7.36 -5.21
C ASP A 3 -0.46 6.61 -4.02
N ILE A 4 -0.69 5.29 -3.98
CA ILE A 4 -0.20 4.39 -2.93
C ILE A 4 1.32 4.51 -2.77
N ARG A 5 2.07 4.73 -3.85
CA ARG A 5 3.53 4.85 -3.82
C ARG A 5 3.95 6.13 -3.11
N GLU A 6 3.29 7.24 -3.42
CA GLU A 6 3.61 8.54 -2.83
C GLU A 6 3.34 8.53 -1.33
N GLU A 7 2.16 8.06 -0.91
CA GLU A 7 1.82 7.98 0.52
C GLU A 7 2.76 7.01 1.27
N ARG A 8 3.10 5.87 0.67
CA ARG A 8 4.07 4.95 1.26
C ARG A 8 5.43 5.61 1.48
N ARG A 9 5.93 6.36 0.49
CA ARG A 9 7.20 7.08 0.58
C ARG A 9 7.13 8.19 1.62
N ALA A 10 6.03 8.93 1.69
CA ALA A 10 5.80 9.96 2.71
C ALA A 10 5.76 9.36 4.12
N ALA A 11 5.26 8.14 4.28
CA ALA A 11 5.29 7.39 5.53
C ALA A 11 6.65 6.73 5.83
N GLY A 12 7.67 6.88 4.97
CA GLY A 12 8.99 6.27 5.17
C GLY A 12 9.01 4.73 5.08
N LEU A 13 7.95 4.12 4.53
CA LEU A 13 7.83 2.67 4.46
C LEU A 13 8.45 2.12 3.17
N SER A 14 9.11 0.97 3.24
CA SER A 14 9.40 0.13 2.07
C SER A 14 8.13 -0.58 1.59
N GLN A 15 8.14 -1.09 0.35
CA GLN A 15 7.01 -1.88 -0.17
C GLN A 15 6.75 -3.11 0.72
N SER A 16 7.80 -3.77 1.21
CA SER A 16 7.70 -4.95 2.08
C SER A 16 7.01 -4.61 3.40
N GLN A 17 7.32 -3.44 3.99
CA GLN A 17 6.72 -2.99 5.25
C GLN A 17 5.23 -2.67 5.08
N LEU A 18 4.87 -1.90 4.05
CA LEU A 18 3.46 -1.59 3.77
C LEU A 18 2.67 -2.86 3.41
N ALA A 19 3.25 -3.74 2.59
CA ALA A 19 2.61 -5.00 2.21
C ALA A 19 2.32 -5.87 3.44
N ARG A 20 3.29 -5.99 4.36
CA ARG A 20 3.11 -6.70 5.62
C ARG A 20 2.01 -6.06 6.48
N ALA A 21 2.05 -4.74 6.66
CA ALA A 21 1.08 -4.01 7.48
C ALA A 21 -0.36 -4.08 6.90
N ALA A 22 -0.48 -4.02 5.57
CA ALA A 22 -1.76 -4.18 4.88
C ALA A 22 -2.18 -5.67 4.74
N GLY A 23 -1.30 -6.62 5.06
CA GLY A 23 -1.50 -8.06 4.91
C GLY A 23 -1.68 -8.54 3.47
N VAL A 24 -0.99 -7.92 2.52
CA VAL A 24 -0.98 -8.31 1.11
C VAL A 24 0.41 -8.80 0.70
N PRO A 25 0.54 -9.67 -0.31
CA PRO A 25 1.85 -9.98 -0.89
C PRO A 25 2.53 -8.73 -1.43
N GLN A 26 3.83 -8.56 -1.19
CA GLN A 26 4.59 -7.43 -1.74
C GLN A 26 4.52 -7.32 -3.27
N PRO A 27 4.51 -8.43 -4.06
CA PRO A 27 4.30 -8.34 -5.51
C PRO A 27 2.95 -7.71 -5.89
N ASN A 28 1.89 -7.96 -5.11
CA ASN A 28 0.58 -7.34 -5.33
C ASN A 28 0.64 -5.83 -5.06
N LEU A 29 1.29 -5.42 -3.96
CA LEU A 29 1.50 -4.00 -3.67
C LEU A 29 2.26 -3.31 -4.81
N SER A 30 3.33 -3.94 -5.31
CA SER A 30 4.08 -3.41 -6.46
C SER A 30 3.21 -3.29 -7.71
N ALA A 31 2.34 -4.27 -7.99
CA ALA A 31 1.40 -4.20 -9.10
C ALA A 31 0.39 -3.04 -8.95
N TYR A 32 -0.09 -2.77 -7.73
CA TYR A 32 -0.97 -1.63 -7.44
C TYR A 32 -0.25 -0.29 -7.64
N GLU A 33 0.97 -0.14 -7.09
CA GLU A 33 1.79 1.08 -7.23
C GLU A 33 2.20 1.39 -8.68
N ASN A 34 2.19 0.39 -9.57
CA ASN A 34 2.52 0.56 -10.98
C ASN A 34 1.27 0.59 -11.88
N GLY A 35 0.06 0.60 -11.30
CA GLY A 35 -1.20 0.59 -12.06
C GLY A 35 -1.45 -0.70 -12.86
N ARG A 36 -0.66 -1.76 -12.65
CA ARG A 36 -0.83 -3.06 -13.33
C ARG A 36 -2.03 -3.84 -12.81
N ARG A 37 -2.49 -3.52 -11.59
CA ARG A 37 -3.67 -4.11 -10.98
C ARG A 37 -4.40 -3.04 -10.17
N ILE A 38 -5.72 -3.18 -10.07
CA ILE A 38 -6.55 -2.35 -9.20
C ILE A 38 -6.81 -3.15 -7.91
N PRO A 39 -6.52 -2.60 -6.71
CA PRO A 39 -6.88 -3.25 -5.46
C PRO A 39 -8.40 -3.31 -5.31
N SER A 40 -8.91 -4.38 -4.68
CA SER A 40 -10.32 -4.41 -4.28
C SER A 40 -10.58 -3.30 -3.24
N PRO A 41 -11.84 -2.87 -3.03
CA PRO A 41 -12.18 -1.91 -1.98
C PRO A 41 -11.65 -2.33 -0.60
N GLU A 42 -11.77 -3.62 -0.25
CA GLU A 42 -11.26 -4.17 1.01
C GLU A 42 -9.73 -4.03 1.13
N VAL A 43 -8.99 -4.38 0.06
CA VAL A 43 -7.53 -4.26 0.04
C VAL A 43 -7.11 -2.78 0.13
N LEU A 44 -7.81 -1.90 -0.57
CA LEU A 44 -7.54 -0.47 -0.52
C LEU A 44 -7.72 0.08 0.89
N GLU A 45 -8.78 -0.30 1.60
CA GLU A 45 -8.99 0.12 2.99
C GLU A 45 -7.90 -0.41 3.93
N ARG A 46 -7.43 -1.64 3.73
CA ARG A 46 -6.31 -2.19 4.51
C ARG A 46 -5.00 -1.41 4.25
N ILE A 47 -4.73 -1.03 3.00
CA ILE A 47 -3.58 -0.19 2.64
C ILE A 47 -3.68 1.18 3.30
N LYS A 48 -4.84 1.85 3.22
CA LYS A 48 -5.06 3.16 3.89
C LYS A 48 -4.85 3.08 5.40
N ARG A 49 -5.38 2.04 6.06
CA ARG A 49 -5.17 1.83 7.50
C ARG A 49 -3.69 1.65 7.83
N ALA A 50 -2.98 0.86 7.03
CA ALA A 50 -1.54 0.66 7.22
C ALA A 50 -0.71 1.94 7.03
N LEU A 51 -1.15 2.85 6.15
CA LEU A 51 -0.53 4.16 5.93
C LEU A 51 -0.87 5.19 7.03
N ALA A 52 -2.03 5.05 7.67
CA ALA A 52 -2.46 5.94 8.74
C ALA A 52 -1.71 5.74 10.06
N VAL A 53 -1.10 4.56 10.28
CA VAL A 53 -0.29 4.29 11.46
C VAL A 53 1.09 4.91 11.26
N ARG A 54 1.24 6.16 11.70
CA ARG A 54 2.56 6.81 11.81
C ARG A 54 3.29 6.21 13.03
N PRO A 55 4.61 5.95 12.94
CA PRO A 55 5.42 5.72 14.13
C PRO A 55 5.46 6.95 15.04
#